data_AF-A0A972HJJ4-F1
#
_entry.id   AF-A0A972HJJ4-F1
#
_cell.length_a   1.000
_cell.length_b   1.000
_cell.length_c   1.000
_cell.angle_alpha   90.00
_cell.angle_beta   90.00
_cell.angle_gamma   90.00
#
_symmetry.space_group_name_H-M   'P 1'
#
loop_
_entity.id
_entity.type
_entity.pdbx_description
1 polymer ?
#
loop_
_entity_poly.entity_id
_entity_poly.type
_entity_poly.pdbx_seq_one_letter_code
_entity_poly.pdbx_strand_id
1 'polypeptide(L)'
;MWVPSHDSWTAGQEDDGRWVPDWEEPEPSPPPATSIAWIEWHVIWWWSTVIDRSLGSGEHQRQDVTWHGPSRSMAAIDRLREDWLGHLDGLCEDDLSSGTLTRWPYSDDGPFSLVAGWVNMELMKNVAEMALIRRTTPFYGQSG
;
A
#
# COMPACT_ATOMS: atom_id res chain seq x y z
N MET A 1 -6.32 -5.23 15.70
CA MET A 1 -6.25 -4.00 14.90
C MET A 1 -5.71 -2.91 15.80
N TRP A 2 -4.55 -2.33 15.45
CA TRP A 2 -3.92 -1.27 16.26
C TRP A 2 -4.42 0.07 15.73
N VAL A 3 -5.29 0.73 16.49
CA VAL A 3 -6.04 1.93 16.09
C VAL A 3 -5.64 3.11 17.01
N PRO A 4 -5.08 4.21 16.48
CA PRO A 4 -4.63 5.34 17.29
C PRO A 4 -5.76 6.12 18.00
N SER A 5 -6.94 6.22 17.38
CA SER A 5 -8.12 6.91 17.89
C SER A 5 -9.42 6.28 17.34
N HIS A 6 -10.57 6.56 17.96
CA HIS A 6 -11.86 6.06 17.46
C HIS A 6 -12.14 6.47 16.01
N ASP A 7 -11.68 7.65 15.60
CA ASP A 7 -11.94 8.21 14.27
C ASP A 7 -10.81 7.91 13.26
N SER A 8 -9.95 6.94 13.58
CA SER A 8 -8.88 6.53 12.66
C SER A 8 -9.45 5.71 11.50
N TRP A 9 -8.96 5.97 10.29
CA TRP A 9 -9.18 5.09 9.16
C TRP A 9 -8.59 3.70 9.41
N THR A 10 -9.39 2.69 9.13
CA THR A 10 -9.09 1.29 9.35
C THR A 10 -9.62 0.41 8.22
N ALA A 11 -9.50 -0.92 8.34
CA ALA A 11 -10.16 -1.86 7.44
C ALA A 11 -11.19 -2.68 8.22
N GLY A 12 -12.48 -2.42 8.03
CA GLY A 12 -13.58 -3.12 8.70
C GLY A 12 -13.99 -4.40 7.95
N GLN A 13 -14.55 -5.39 8.65
CA GLN A 13 -15.10 -6.58 7.99
C GLN A 13 -16.58 -6.35 7.67
N GLU A 14 -16.97 -6.55 6.41
CA GLU A 14 -18.38 -6.55 5.97
C GLU A 14 -19.07 -7.89 6.27
N ASP A 15 -20.40 -7.93 6.13
CA ASP A 15 -21.24 -9.12 6.40
C ASP A 15 -20.86 -10.34 5.53
N ASP A 16 -20.29 -10.09 4.34
CA ASP A 16 -19.80 -11.13 3.42
C ASP A 16 -18.41 -11.66 3.78
N GLY A 17 -17.79 -11.12 4.84
CA GLY A 17 -16.47 -11.49 5.34
C GLY A 17 -15.30 -10.77 4.68
N ARG A 18 -15.54 -9.89 3.69
CA ARG A 18 -14.53 -9.06 3.04
C ARG A 18 -14.04 -7.97 3.98
N TRP A 19 -12.74 -7.64 3.92
CA TRP A 19 -12.19 -6.52 4.68
C TRP A 19 -12.08 -5.28 3.79
N VAL A 20 -12.80 -4.23 4.16
CA VAL A 20 -12.94 -3.01 3.39
C VAL A 20 -12.25 -1.86 4.10
N PRO A 21 -11.31 -1.18 3.44
CA PRO A 21 -10.63 0.00 3.97
C PRO A 21 -11.59 1.21 4.03
N ASP A 22 -11.42 2.05 5.04
CA ASP A 22 -11.94 3.41 5.03
C ASP A 22 -11.14 4.27 4.05
N TRP A 23 -11.80 5.03 3.20
CA TRP A 23 -11.18 6.08 2.39
C TRP A 23 -12.28 7.01 1.88
N GLU A 24 -11.90 8.22 1.50
CA GLU A 24 -12.80 9.20 0.89
C GLU A 24 -12.08 9.92 -0.25
N GLU A 25 -12.83 10.36 -1.26
CA GLU A 25 -12.32 11.16 -2.37
C GLU A 25 -13.27 12.37 -2.58
N PRO A 26 -12.81 13.62 -2.37
CA PRO A 26 -11.45 14.00 -1.97
C PRO A 26 -11.10 13.60 -0.55
N GLU A 27 -9.80 13.40 -0.28
CA GLU A 27 -9.30 13.12 1.07
C GLU A 27 -9.65 14.26 2.04
N PRO A 28 -10.11 13.96 3.28
CA PRO A 28 -10.40 14.98 4.28
C PRO A 28 -9.15 15.79 4.66
N SER A 29 -9.36 17.05 5.08
CA SER A 29 -8.27 17.93 5.55
C SER A 29 -8.56 18.45 6.97
N PRO A 30 -7.78 18.05 7.99
CA PRO A 30 -6.64 17.12 7.93
C PRO A 30 -7.06 15.67 7.68
N PRO A 31 -6.18 14.82 7.12
CA PRO A 31 -6.47 13.40 6.96
C PRO A 31 -6.62 12.73 8.33
N PRO A 32 -7.54 11.76 8.48
CA PRO A 32 -7.65 10.98 9.70
C PRO A 32 -6.36 10.21 10.02
N ALA A 33 -6.14 9.90 11.30
CA ALA A 33 -5.09 8.96 11.67
C ALA A 33 -5.37 7.57 11.07
N THR A 34 -4.36 6.75 10.84
CA THR A 34 -4.51 5.43 10.20
C THR A 34 -4.15 4.29 11.15
N SER A 35 -4.85 3.17 11.03
CA SER A 35 -4.53 1.94 11.76
C SER A 35 -3.45 1.13 11.05
N ILE A 36 -2.82 0.17 11.73
CA ILE A 36 -1.89 -0.77 11.07
C ILE A 36 -2.60 -1.55 9.94
N ALA A 37 -3.86 -1.92 10.12
CA ALA A 37 -4.64 -2.63 9.09
C ALA A 37 -4.84 -1.76 7.84
N TRP A 38 -5.08 -0.46 8.05
CA TRP A 38 -5.18 0.49 6.94
C TRP A 38 -3.86 0.66 6.20
N ILE A 39 -2.74 0.81 6.92
CA ILE A 39 -1.42 0.96 6.27
C ILE A 39 -1.04 -0.29 5.49
N GLU A 40 -1.30 -1.48 6.03
CA GLU A 40 -1.08 -2.72 5.30
C GLU A 40 -1.92 -2.79 4.02
N TRP A 41 -3.21 -2.43 4.08
CA TRP A 41 -4.04 -2.30 2.88
C TRP A 41 -3.47 -1.27 1.90
N HIS A 42 -3.04 -0.12 2.40
CA HIS A 42 -2.51 0.96 1.57
C HIS A 42 -1.27 0.49 0.81
N VAL A 43 -0.37 -0.27 1.46
CA VAL A 43 0.78 -0.93 0.82
C VAL A 43 0.32 -1.90 -0.27
N ILE A 44 -0.66 -2.75 0.02
CA ILE A 44 -1.21 -3.68 -0.98
C ILE A 44 -1.78 -2.90 -2.18
N TRP A 45 -2.51 -1.81 -1.93
CA TRP A 45 -3.12 -0.98 -2.97
C TRP A 45 -2.08 -0.28 -3.84
N TRP A 46 -1.15 0.49 -3.28
CA TRP A 46 -0.22 1.25 -4.10
C TRP A 46 0.77 0.33 -4.84
N TRP A 47 1.18 -0.77 -4.22
CA TRP A 47 2.16 -1.68 -4.83
C TRP A 47 1.54 -2.51 -5.96
N SER A 48 0.31 -3.03 -5.76
CA SER A 48 -0.42 -3.68 -6.85
C SER A 48 -0.78 -2.70 -7.97
N THR A 49 -1.01 -1.42 -7.66
CA THR A 49 -1.28 -0.39 -8.66
C THR A 49 -0.04 -0.08 -9.50
N VAL A 50 1.14 0.10 -8.89
CA VAL A 50 2.36 0.37 -9.68
C VAL A 50 2.75 -0.81 -10.56
N ILE A 51 2.60 -2.06 -10.08
CA ILE A 51 2.82 -3.26 -10.91
C ILE A 51 1.86 -3.26 -12.10
N ASP A 52 0.56 -3.12 -11.87
CA ASP A 52 -0.43 -3.18 -12.95
C ASP A 52 -0.27 -2.04 -13.95
N ARG A 53 -0.03 -0.81 -13.49
CA ARG A 53 0.09 0.36 -14.37
C ARG A 53 1.35 0.32 -15.22
N SER A 54 2.45 -0.17 -14.69
CA SER A 54 3.73 -0.20 -15.39
C SER A 54 3.93 -1.48 -16.22
N LEU A 55 3.41 -2.61 -15.75
CA LEU A 55 3.80 -3.95 -16.22
C LEU A 55 2.59 -4.85 -16.52
N GLY A 56 1.36 -4.39 -16.24
CA GLY A 56 0.10 -5.13 -16.41
C GLY A 56 -0.86 -4.50 -17.43
N SER A 57 -2.18 -4.67 -17.20
CA SER A 57 -3.21 -4.12 -18.10
C SER A 57 -3.56 -2.67 -17.78
N GLY A 58 -3.20 -2.18 -16.59
CA GLY A 58 -3.50 -0.83 -16.13
C GLY A 58 -4.95 -0.64 -15.69
N GLU A 59 -5.68 -1.73 -15.46
CA GLU A 59 -7.11 -1.75 -15.15
C GLU A 59 -7.43 -1.75 -13.65
N HIS A 60 -6.42 -1.93 -12.76
CA HIS A 60 -6.64 -1.92 -11.32
C HIS A 60 -7.22 -0.57 -10.85
N GLN A 61 -8.30 -0.67 -10.08
CA GLN A 61 -8.94 0.46 -9.42
C GLN A 61 -8.81 0.32 -7.89
N ARG A 62 -8.72 1.46 -7.19
CA ARG A 62 -8.55 1.48 -5.73
C ARG A 62 -9.66 0.71 -5.00
N GLN A 63 -10.90 0.86 -5.45
CA GLN A 63 -12.07 0.22 -4.83
C GLN A 63 -12.09 -1.30 -4.93
N ASP A 64 -11.31 -1.87 -5.85
CA ASP A 64 -11.22 -3.32 -6.06
C ASP A 64 -10.19 -3.97 -5.12
N VAL A 65 -9.36 -3.15 -4.45
CA VAL A 65 -8.33 -3.65 -3.53
C VAL A 65 -8.87 -3.72 -2.11
N THR A 66 -8.88 -4.93 -1.55
CA THR A 66 -9.30 -5.21 -0.17
C THR A 66 -8.13 -5.54 0.74
N TRP A 67 -8.30 -5.34 2.05
CA TRP A 67 -7.34 -5.88 3.01
C TRP A 67 -7.51 -7.40 3.10
N HIS A 68 -6.42 -8.13 3.34
CA HIS A 68 -6.48 -9.60 3.39
C HIS A 68 -6.79 -10.14 4.78
N GLY A 69 -6.89 -9.26 5.77
CA GLY A 69 -7.05 -9.59 7.19
C GLY A 69 -5.72 -9.86 7.89
N PRO A 70 -5.73 -9.93 9.23
CA PRO A 70 -4.51 -9.91 10.06
C PRO A 70 -3.59 -11.11 9.87
N SER A 71 -4.11 -12.25 9.38
CA SER A 71 -3.33 -13.48 9.20
C SER A 71 -2.76 -13.66 7.81
N ARG A 72 -3.22 -12.88 6.82
CA ARG A 72 -2.85 -13.07 5.40
C ARG A 72 -2.21 -11.86 4.75
N SER A 73 -2.36 -10.68 5.36
CA SER A 73 -1.85 -9.43 4.81
C SER A 73 -0.35 -9.43 4.53
N MET A 74 0.47 -9.90 5.49
CA MET A 74 1.92 -9.98 5.28
C MET A 74 2.30 -10.92 4.14
N ALA A 75 1.62 -12.06 4.00
CA ALA A 75 1.85 -12.97 2.88
C ALA A 75 1.44 -12.36 1.53
N ALA A 76 0.45 -11.45 1.50
CA ALA A 76 0.09 -10.71 0.30
C ALA A 76 1.18 -9.68 -0.08
N ILE A 77 1.73 -8.98 0.92
CA ILE A 77 2.85 -8.04 0.73
C ILE A 77 4.11 -8.77 0.25
N ASP A 78 4.42 -9.95 0.80
CA ASP A 78 5.56 -10.74 0.36
C ASP A 78 5.43 -11.18 -1.10
N ARG A 79 4.21 -11.55 -1.55
CA ARG A 79 3.95 -11.87 -2.96
C ARG A 79 4.14 -10.67 -3.88
N LEU A 80 3.67 -9.48 -3.47
CA LEU A 80 3.89 -8.25 -4.24
C LEU A 80 5.38 -7.91 -4.36
N ARG A 81 6.15 -8.15 -3.29
CA ARG A 81 7.60 -8.03 -3.33
C ARG A 81 8.24 -9.01 -4.31
N GLU A 82 7.86 -10.29 -4.25
CA GLU A 82 8.39 -11.32 -5.16
C GLU A 82 8.08 -10.99 -6.62
N ASP A 83 6.84 -10.59 -6.92
CA ASP A 83 6.37 -10.21 -8.25
C ASP A 83 7.13 -8.98 -8.78
N TRP A 84 7.24 -7.94 -7.96
CA TRP A 84 8.00 -6.74 -8.29
C TRP A 84 9.47 -7.03 -8.61
N LEU A 85 10.14 -7.82 -7.78
CA LEU A 85 11.54 -8.21 -8.02
C LEU A 85 11.67 -9.06 -9.28
N GLY A 86 10.74 -10.00 -9.52
CA GLY A 86 10.71 -10.81 -10.73
C GLY A 86 10.58 -9.97 -12.00
N HIS A 87 9.78 -8.90 -11.97
CA HIS A 87 9.71 -7.96 -13.09
C HIS A 87 11.01 -7.16 -13.26
N LEU A 88 11.58 -6.63 -12.17
CA LEU A 88 12.82 -5.85 -12.23
C LEU A 88 14.00 -6.66 -12.77
N ASP A 89 14.09 -7.94 -12.41
CA ASP A 89 15.13 -8.85 -12.92
C ASP A 89 15.08 -9.05 -14.45
N GLY A 90 13.92 -8.77 -15.07
CA GLY A 90 13.73 -8.84 -16.51
C GLY A 90 14.01 -7.54 -17.27
N LEU A 91 14.22 -6.41 -16.57
CA LEU A 91 14.43 -5.11 -17.19
C LEU A 91 15.90 -4.85 -17.52
N CYS A 92 16.16 -4.21 -18.65
CA CYS A 92 17.49 -3.73 -19.02
C CYS A 92 17.72 -2.27 -18.62
N GLU A 93 18.95 -1.79 -18.80
CA GLU A 93 19.32 -0.40 -18.50
C GLU A 93 18.50 0.63 -19.30
N ASP A 94 18.15 0.32 -20.55
CA ASP A 94 17.30 1.19 -21.39
C ASP A 94 15.86 1.27 -20.84
N ASP A 95 15.32 0.17 -20.32
CA ASP A 95 14.00 0.16 -19.68
C ASP A 95 13.99 1.02 -18.42
N LEU A 96 15.04 0.92 -17.60
CA LEU A 96 15.17 1.68 -16.35
C LEU A 96 15.41 3.18 -16.58
N SER A 97 16.09 3.54 -17.66
CA SER A 97 16.47 4.92 -17.99
C SER A 97 15.46 5.65 -18.87
N SER A 98 14.48 4.94 -19.44
CA SER A 98 13.38 5.52 -20.20
C SER A 98 12.11 5.72 -19.37
N GLY A 99 11.18 6.54 -19.87
CA GLY A 99 9.87 6.77 -19.24
C GLY A 99 8.76 5.83 -19.71
N THR A 100 9.06 4.82 -20.55
CA THR A 100 8.03 3.98 -21.18
C THR A 100 7.15 3.23 -20.18
N LEU A 101 7.73 2.85 -19.03
CA LEU A 101 7.07 2.14 -17.93
C LEU A 101 6.59 3.09 -16.81
N THR A 102 6.91 4.37 -16.88
CA THR A 102 6.47 5.39 -15.90
C THR A 102 5.04 5.79 -16.21
N ARG A 103 4.08 5.01 -15.69
CA ARG A 103 2.64 5.22 -15.88
C ARG A 103 1.92 5.69 -14.62
N TRP A 104 2.53 5.44 -13.47
CA TRP A 104 2.10 5.80 -12.14
C TRP A 104 3.30 5.64 -11.19
N PRO A 105 3.46 6.43 -10.11
CA PRO A 105 2.60 7.53 -9.67
C PRO A 105 2.89 8.86 -10.36
N TYR A 106 3.96 8.95 -11.14
CA TYR A 106 4.33 10.18 -11.85
C TYR A 106 3.55 10.30 -13.16
N SER A 107 3.23 11.54 -13.52
CA SER A 107 2.58 11.90 -14.78
C SER A 107 3.57 12.41 -15.84
N ASP A 108 4.86 12.47 -15.49
CA ASP A 108 5.93 12.81 -16.43
C ASP A 108 6.55 11.54 -17.03
N ASP A 109 7.22 11.69 -18.18
CA ASP A 109 7.96 10.60 -18.83
C ASP A 109 9.36 10.43 -18.20
N GLY A 110 9.49 10.64 -16.88
CA GLY A 110 10.73 10.47 -16.15
C GLY A 110 11.22 9.00 -16.15
N PRO A 111 12.52 8.74 -15.93
CA PRO A 111 13.08 7.40 -16.00
C PRO A 111 12.41 6.45 -14.99
N PHE A 112 12.13 5.22 -15.41
CA PHE A 112 11.46 4.21 -14.58
C PHE A 112 12.24 3.88 -13.29
N SER A 113 13.56 4.10 -13.26
CA SER A 113 14.36 4.04 -12.04
C SER A 113 13.84 4.94 -10.91
N LEU A 114 13.18 6.06 -11.22
CA LEU A 114 12.55 6.92 -10.22
C LEU A 114 11.30 6.27 -9.62
N VAL A 115 10.51 5.54 -10.42
CA VAL A 115 9.38 4.75 -9.91
C VAL A 115 9.88 3.65 -8.98
N ALA A 116 10.96 2.94 -9.36
CA ALA A 116 11.57 1.93 -8.48
C ALA A 116 12.13 2.53 -7.18
N GLY A 117 12.76 3.71 -7.25
CA GLY A 117 13.17 4.47 -6.07
C GLY A 117 11.99 4.88 -5.19
N TRP A 118 10.89 5.31 -5.81
CA TRP A 118 9.66 5.66 -5.12
C TRP A 118 9.05 4.46 -4.37
N VAL A 119 8.96 3.27 -4.98
CA VAL A 119 8.47 2.04 -4.34
C VAL A 119 9.25 1.75 -3.05
N ASN A 120 10.58 1.83 -3.10
CA ASN A 120 11.43 1.61 -1.93
C ASN A 120 11.20 2.65 -0.82
N MET A 121 11.11 3.94 -1.20
CA MET A 121 10.87 5.02 -0.25
C MET A 121 9.49 4.89 0.41
N GLU A 122 8.46 4.58 -0.38
CA GLU A 122 7.08 4.48 0.09
C GLU A 122 6.90 3.30 1.04
N LEU A 123 7.50 2.15 0.72
CA LEU A 123 7.54 1.01 1.63
C LEU A 123 8.25 1.35 2.95
N MET A 124 9.42 1.99 2.90
CA MET A 124 10.15 2.42 4.11
C MET A 124 9.31 3.37 4.97
N LYS A 125 8.64 4.35 4.34
CA LYS A 125 7.74 5.28 5.02
C LYS A 125 6.60 4.54 5.74
N ASN A 126 5.88 3.65 5.05
CA ASN A 126 4.76 2.92 5.64
C ASN A 126 5.21 1.97 6.76
N VAL A 127 6.38 1.33 6.65
CA VAL A 127 6.95 0.52 7.73
C VAL A 127 7.27 1.39 8.96
N ALA A 128 7.81 2.59 8.76
CA ALA A 128 8.08 3.53 9.86
C ALA A 128 6.79 3.99 10.55
N GLU A 129 5.72 4.25 9.79
CA GLU A 129 4.39 4.61 10.32
C GLU A 129 3.80 3.48 11.17
N MET A 130 3.85 2.23 10.67
CA MET A 130 3.41 1.06 11.45
C MET A 130 4.21 0.87 12.73
N ALA A 131 5.53 1.06 12.67
CA ALA A 131 6.40 0.98 13.84
C ALA A 131 6.09 2.09 14.86
N LEU A 132 5.78 3.30 14.40
CA LEU A 132 5.36 4.41 15.24
C LEU A 132 4.03 4.09 15.94
N ILE A 133 3.01 3.64 15.19
CA ILE A 133 1.69 3.27 15.76
C ILE A 133 1.85 2.17 16.81
N ARG A 134 2.67 1.15 16.52
CA ARG A 134 2.99 0.07 17.47
C ARG A 134 3.66 0.59 18.74
N ARG A 135 4.46 1.65 18.64
CA ARG A 135 5.15 2.26 19.79
C ARG A 135 4.25 3.19 20.61
N THR A 136 3.35 3.93 19.96
CA THR A 136 2.58 5.01 20.58
C THR A 136 1.20 4.60 21.05
N THR A 137 0.60 3.56 20.45
CA THR A 137 -0.70 3.07 20.90
C THR A 137 -0.46 2.16 22.12
N PRO A 138 -1.09 2.41 23.28
CA PRO A 138 -1.00 1.48 24.38
C PRO A 138 -1.60 0.12 23.98
N PHE A 139 -0.99 -0.97 24.42
CA PHE A 139 -1.60 -2.30 24.34
C PHE A 139 -2.89 -2.23 25.17
N TYR A 140 -4.06 -2.10 24.53
CA TYR A 140 -5.33 -2.40 25.20
C TYR A 140 -5.45 -3.92 25.33
N GLY A 141 -4.55 -4.51 26.13
CA GLY A 141 -4.69 -5.85 26.66
C GLY A 141 -5.52 -5.77 27.92
N GLN A 142 -6.81 -6.09 27.79
CA GLN A 142 -7.78 -6.38 28.85
C GLN A 142 -7.58 -5.66 30.20
N SER A 143 -8.26 -4.53 30.36
CA SER A 143 -8.60 -4.02 31.68
C SER A 143 -9.98 -4.56 32.07
N GLY A 144 -10.02 -5.53 32.99
CA GLY A 144 -11.17 -5.80 33.88
C GLY A 144 -12.31 -6.64 33.33
#